data_AF-A0A947K491-F1
#
_entry.id   AF-A0A947K491-F1
#
_cell.length_a   1.000
_cell.length_b   1.000
_cell.length_c   1.000
_cell.angle_alpha   90.00
_cell.angle_beta   90.00
_cell.angle_gamma   90.00
#
_symmetry.space_group_name_H-M   'P 1'
#
loop_
_entity.id
_entity.type
_entity.pdbx_description
1 polymer ?
#
loop_
_entity_poly.entity_id
_entity_poly.type
_entity_poly.pdbx_seq_one_letter_code
_entity_poly.pdbx_strand_id
1 'polypeptide(L)'
;MKSKATAITILLLLVVVFTLQNTEDVSLRFLFWSFSLARALMVFLILSVGMVIGLFIGSLSRRPPLPNHPQDPTSMKGKQEFRDES
;
A
#
# COMPACT_ATOMS: atom_id res chain seq x y z
N MET A 1 23.93 19.66 17.24
CA MET A 1 23.29 18.86 16.16
C MET A 1 23.86 17.43 16.03
N LYS A 2 25.10 17.17 16.46
CA LYS A 2 25.78 15.85 16.35
C LYS A 2 25.24 14.77 17.30
N SER A 3 24.80 15.16 18.49
CA SER A 3 24.24 14.25 19.52
C SER A 3 22.98 13.51 19.06
N LYS A 4 22.12 14.18 18.28
CA LYS A 4 20.90 13.57 17.74
C LYS A 4 21.24 12.49 16.70
N ALA A 5 22.24 12.74 15.84
CA ALA A 5 22.68 11.77 14.84
C ALA A 5 23.31 10.55 15.50
N THR A 6 24.17 10.74 16.50
CA THR A 6 24.76 9.62 17.25
C THR A 6 23.70 8.79 17.96
N ALA A 7 22.70 9.43 18.59
CA ALA A 7 21.60 8.72 19.23
C ALA A 7 20.75 7.91 18.23
N ILE A 8 20.48 8.47 17.06
CA ILE A 8 19.77 7.76 15.98
C ILE A 8 20.58 6.56 15.47
N THR A 9 21.90 6.72 15.30
CA THR A 9 22.78 5.62 14.90
C THR A 9 22.80 4.51 15.93
N ILE A 10 22.93 4.84 17.22
CA ILE A 10 22.89 3.87 18.31
C ILE A 10 21.55 3.14 18.33
N LEU A 11 20.44 3.87 18.19
CA LEU A 11 19.10 3.30 18.18
C LEU A 11 18.90 2.33 17.01
N LEU A 12 19.33 2.71 15.81
CA LEU A 12 19.29 1.83 14.62
C LEU A 12 20.10 0.55 14.83
N LEU A 13 21.29 0.67 15.40
CA LEU A 13 22.16 -0.47 15.67
C LEU A 13 21.53 -1.40 16.71
N LEU A 14 20.87 -0.83 17.72
CA LEU A 14 20.13 -1.58 18.74
C LEU A 14 18.94 -2.34 18.14
N VAL A 15 18.20 -1.71 17.22
CA VAL A 15 17.09 -2.36 16.49
C VAL A 15 17.61 -3.54 15.67
N VAL A 16 18.71 -3.36 14.92
CA VAL A 16 19.32 -4.44 14.12
C VAL A 16 19.75 -5.60 15.01
N VAL A 17 20.46 -5.32 16.11
CA VAL A 17 20.91 -6.35 17.06
C VAL A 17 19.71 -7.03 17.72
N PHE A 18 18.70 -6.29 18.16
CA PHE A 18 17.48 -6.83 18.73
C PHE A 18 16.75 -7.73 17.74
N THR A 19 16.61 -7.32 16.47
CA THR A 19 16.01 -8.15 15.42
C THR A 19 16.82 -9.41 15.18
N LEU A 20 18.16 -9.33 15.14
CA LEU A 20 19.04 -10.49 14.98
C LEU A 20 19.03 -11.43 16.20
N GLN A 21 18.84 -10.91 17.41
CA GLN A 21 18.73 -11.73 18.62
C GLN A 21 17.34 -12.35 18.79
N ASN A 22 16.29 -11.64 18.40
CA ASN A 22 14.91 -12.13 18.38
C ASN A 22 14.57 -12.81 17.04
N THR A 23 15.60 -13.12 16.25
CA THR A 23 15.52 -13.97 15.08
C THR A 23 15.35 -15.39 15.59
N GLU A 24 14.10 -15.76 15.81
CA GLU A 24 13.74 -17.17 15.87
C GLU A 24 13.86 -17.70 14.44
N ASP A 25 14.83 -18.59 14.24
CA ASP A 25 15.14 -19.24 12.97
C ASP A 25 13.94 -20.08 12.54
N VAL A 26 13.27 -19.66 11.47
CA VAL A 26 12.20 -20.44 10.84
C VAL A 26 12.80 -21.12 9.63
N SER A 27 12.93 -22.43 9.74
CA SER A 27 13.34 -23.28 8.63
C SER A 27 12.18 -23.44 7.63
N LEU A 28 12.29 -22.78 6.49
CA LEU A 28 11.41 -22.95 5.34
C LEU A 28 11.89 -24.09 4.46
N ARG A 29 11.02 -25.05 4.21
CA ARG A 29 11.23 -26.12 3.22
C ARG A 29 10.36 -25.83 2.01
N PHE A 30 10.99 -25.50 0.89
CA PHE A 30 10.32 -25.29 -0.39
C PHE A 30 10.75 -26.34 -1.40
N LEU A 31 9.85 -27.28 -1.72
CA LEU A 31 10.11 -28.46 -2.56
C LEU A 31 11.38 -29.24 -2.12
N PHE A 32 12.54 -28.94 -2.70
CA PHE A 32 13.82 -29.60 -2.43
C PHE A 32 14.83 -28.70 -1.71
N TRP A 33 14.45 -27.45 -1.43
CA TRP A 33 15.33 -26.44 -0.85
C TRP A 33 14.92 -26.16 0.59
N SER A 34 15.91 -26.10 1.50
CA SER A 34 15.71 -25.72 2.90
C SER A 34 16.52 -24.48 3.22
N PHE A 35 15.86 -23.44 3.73
CA PHE A 35 16.50 -22.20 4.17
C PHE A 35 16.05 -21.85 5.57
N SER A 36 17.00 -21.41 6.40
CA SER A 36 16.69 -20.78 7.67
C SER A 36 16.67 -19.27 7.47
N LEU A 37 15.53 -18.65 7.76
CA LEU A 37 15.39 -17.19 7.78
C LEU A 37 14.78 -16.75 9.11
N ALA A 38 15.10 -15.53 9.51
CA ALA A 38 14.41 -14.89 10.63
C ALA A 38 12.91 -14.81 10.39
N ARG A 39 12.11 -15.23 11.39
CA ARG A 39 10.65 -15.11 11.34
C ARG A 39 10.17 -13.71 10.98
N ALA A 40 10.81 -12.68 11.56
CA ALA A 40 10.49 -11.28 11.26
C ALA A 40 10.73 -10.91 9.78
N LEU A 41 11.84 -11.39 9.20
CA LEU A 41 12.16 -11.18 7.78
C LEU A 41 11.15 -11.88 6.88
N MET A 42 10.71 -13.10 7.25
CA MET A 42 9.68 -13.84 6.52
C MET A 42 8.33 -13.08 6.51
N VAL A 43 7.89 -12.58 7.67
CA VAL A 43 6.65 -11.79 7.79
C VAL A 43 6.73 -10.52 6.95
N PHE A 44 7.86 -9.82 7.01
CA PHE A 44 8.11 -8.62 6.20
C PHE A 44 8.04 -8.89 4.70
N LEU A 45 8.66 -9.99 4.24
CA LEU A 45 8.65 -10.37 2.82
C LEU A 45 7.24 -10.72 2.33
N ILE A 46 6.47 -11.49 3.10
CA ILE A 46 5.09 -11.85 2.74
C ILE A 46 4.21 -10.61 2.63
N LEU A 47 4.30 -9.69 3.60
CA LEU A 47 3.57 -8.42 3.56
C LEU A 47 3.98 -7.57 2.37
N SER A 48 5.28 -7.48 2.09
CA SER A 48 5.79 -6.72 0.94
C SER A 48 5.26 -7.28 -0.38
N VAL A 49 5.30 -8.60 -0.56
CA VAL A 49 4.77 -9.27 -1.76
C VAL A 49 3.26 -9.05 -1.88
N GLY A 50 2.50 -9.25 -0.81
CA GLY A 50 1.06 -9.01 -0.80
C GLY A 50 0.70 -7.55 -1.12
N MET A 51 1.44 -6.60 -0.58
CA MET A 51 1.27 -5.16 -0.86
C MET A 51 1.55 -4.85 -2.33
N VAL A 52 2.65 -5.35 -2.90
CA VAL A 52 2.97 -5.17 -4.32
C VAL A 52 1.86 -5.74 -5.19
N ILE A 53 1.42 -6.98 -4.94
CA ILE A 53 0.31 -7.61 -5.68
C ILE A 53 -0.97 -6.76 -5.58
N GLY A 54 -1.33 -6.33 -4.38
CA GLY A 54 -2.51 -5.49 -4.15
C GLY A 54 -2.45 -4.17 -4.91
N LEU A 55 -1.28 -3.51 -4.95
CA LEU A 55 -1.07 -2.28 -5.70
C LEU A 55 -1.17 -2.52 -7.23
N PHE A 56 -0.59 -3.61 -7.73
CA PHE A 56 -0.66 -3.97 -9.15
C PHE A 56 -2.12 -4.23 -9.58
N ILE A 57 -2.88 -5.01 -8.81
CA ILE A 57 -4.29 -5.29 -9.07
C ILE A 57 -5.13 -4.01 -8.99
N GLY A 58 -4.92 -3.18 -7.95
CA GLY A 58 -5.63 -1.92 -7.78
C GLY A 58 -5.34 -0.90 -8.89
N SER A 59 -4.13 -0.92 -9.45
CA SER A 59 -3.77 -0.09 -10.60
C SER A 59 -4.52 -0.51 -11.87
N LEU A 60 -4.71 -1.81 -12.10
CA LEU A 60 -5.43 -2.31 -13.28
C LEU A 60 -6.94 -2.07 -13.20
N SER A 61 -7.50 -2.03 -11.99
CA SER A 61 -8.92 -1.82 -11.73
C SER A 61 -9.38 -0.35 -11.71
N ARG A 62 -8.50 0.60 -12.05
CA ARG A 62 -8.91 2.01 -12.15
C ARG A 62 -9.89 2.19 -13.31
N ARG A 63 -11.18 2.17 -13.01
CA ARG A 63 -12.20 2.60 -13.95
C ARG A 63 -11.96 4.08 -14.26
N PRO A 64 -12.00 4.50 -15.53
CA PRO A 64 -11.94 5.91 -15.86
C PRO A 64 -13.08 6.62 -15.10
N PRO A 65 -12.83 7.83 -14.55
CA PRO A 65 -13.90 8.67 -14.04
C PRO A 65 -14.97 8.75 -15.11
N LEU A 66 -16.23 8.48 -14.75
CA LEU A 66 -17.33 8.66 -15.69
C LEU A 66 -17.18 10.05 -16.31
N PRO A 67 -17.28 10.18 -17.65
CA PRO A 67 -17.32 11.48 -18.29
C PRO A 67 -18.34 12.32 -17.56
N ASN A 68 -17.95 13.51 -17.09
CA ASN A 68 -18.91 14.50 -16.60
C ASN A 68 -19.94 14.64 -17.70
N HIS A 69 -21.15 14.12 -17.48
CA HIS A 69 -22.21 14.25 -18.47
C HIS A 69 -22.33 15.75 -18.71
N PRO A 70 -22.08 16.25 -19.94
CA PRO A 70 -22.38 17.63 -20.25
C PRO A 70 -23.82 17.83 -19.82
N GLN A 71 -24.08 18.83 -18.96
CA GLN A 71 -25.44 19.14 -18.54
C GLN A 71 -26.24 19.28 -19.82
N ASP A 72 -27.09 18.29 -20.09
CA ASP A 72 -27.81 18.20 -21.34
C ASP A 72 -28.62 19.50 -21.45
N PRO A 73 -28.36 20.35 -22.45
CA PRO A 73 -29.06 21.62 -22.59
C PRO A 73 -30.58 21.41 -22.74
N THR A 74 -31.04 20.20 -23.07
CA THR A 74 -32.47 19.86 -23.05
C THR A 74 -33.06 19.71 -21.64
N SER A 75 -32.25 19.39 -20.62
CA SER A 75 -32.69 19.38 -19.21
C SER A 75 -32.96 20.80 -18.69
N MET A 76 -32.21 21.80 -19.17
CA MET A 76 -32.46 23.21 -18.86
C MET A 76 -33.73 23.74 -19.52
N LYS A 77 -34.05 23.26 -20.74
CA LYS A 77 -35.22 23.72 -21.49
C LYS A 77 -36.54 23.36 -20.80
N GLY A 78 -36.68 22.13 -20.32
CA GLY A 78 -37.90 21.71 -19.62
C GLY A 78 -38.16 22.45 -18.30
N LYS A 79 -37.10 22.87 -17.61
CA LYS A 79 -37.21 23.64 -16.35
C LYS A 79 -37.49 25.13 -16.57
N GLN A 80 -37.15 25.66 -17.75
CA GLN A 80 -37.48 27.02 -18.17
C GLN A 80 -38.92 27.10 -18.68
N GLU A 81 -39.36 26.13 -19.50
CA GLU A 81 -40.72 26.11 -20.04
C GLU A 81 -41.77 26.02 -18.92
N PHE A 82 -41.54 25.19 -17.89
CA PHE A 82 -42.43 25.13 -16.73
C PHE A 82 -42.44 26.43 -15.89
N ARG A 83 -41.37 27.23 -15.94
CA ARG A 83 -41.27 28.49 -15.21
C ARG A 83 -41.92 29.65 -15.93
N ASP A 84 -42.01 29.60 -17.26
CA ASP A 84 -42.70 30.60 -18.07
C ASP A 84 -44.23 30.35 -18.15
N GLU A 85 -44.69 29.14 -17.80
CA GLU A 85 -46.12 28.78 -17.75
C GLU A 85 -46.78 28.91 -16.36
N SER A 86 -46.04 29.31 -15.30
CA SER A 86 -46.56 29.49 -13.94
C SER A 86 -46.52 30.93 -13.45
#